data_AF-A0A7W3WGY7-F1
#
_entry.id   AF-A0A7W3WGY7-F1
#
_cell.length_a   1.000
_cell.length_b   1.000
_cell.length_c   1.000
_cell.angle_alpha   90.00
_cell.angle_beta   90.00
_cell.angle_gamma   90.00
#
_symmetry.space_group_name_H-M   'P 1'
#
loop_
_entity.id
_entity.type
_entity.pdbx_description
1 polymer ?
#
loop_
_entity_poly.entity_id
_entity_poly.type
_entity_poly.pdbx_seq_one_letter_code
_entity_poly.pdbx_strand_id
1 'polypeptide(L)'
;MRSQPFRPSRDYRPDLTPPWKRDTPAPEVPAEAGLVVEEVGTGYCGAVVRCEKTAEGPTVTLEDRFGKHRVFPLTPRGFLLEGRPVTLVRPRPDRPVTGQRTTPGGRPLTASGSLAVPGARARVARAGRIYVEGRHDAELVEKVWGDDLRLEGVVVEYLEGVDDLPAIVREFGPAPDARLGVLVDHLVPGSKESRIAAQVGGEDVLVVGHPFVDVWEAVKPAALGIPAWPTVPRGQDWKTGVCRALGWGENTGAAWRRVLGAVSSYRDLRPELLGAVERLIDHVTVGPGAP
;
A
#
# COMPACT_ATOMS: atom_id res chain seq x y z
N MET A 1 38.28 -16.93 64.80
CA MET A 1 36.98 -16.43 64.29
C MET A 1 37.09 -16.20 62.80
N ARG A 2 36.54 -17.10 61.98
CA ARG A 2 36.25 -16.85 60.56
C ARG A 2 34.86 -17.38 60.30
N SER A 3 33.93 -16.44 60.20
CA SER A 3 32.49 -16.64 60.01
C SER A 3 32.23 -17.19 58.61
N GLN A 4 31.53 -18.31 58.50
CA GLN A 4 30.99 -18.78 57.22
C GLN A 4 29.78 -17.89 56.83
N PRO A 5 29.69 -17.39 55.59
CA PRO A 5 28.49 -16.70 55.13
C PRO A 5 27.39 -17.71 54.79
N PHE A 6 26.23 -17.46 55.39
CA PHE A 6 24.93 -18.08 55.15
C PHE A 6 24.58 -18.07 53.65
N ARG A 7 24.31 -19.25 53.06
CA ARG A 7 23.72 -19.38 51.72
C ARG A 7 22.20 -19.39 51.86
N PRO A 8 21.45 -18.40 51.33
CA PRO A 8 20.00 -18.49 51.30
C PRO A 8 19.55 -19.62 50.36
N SER A 9 18.66 -20.47 50.85
CA SER A 9 17.97 -21.49 50.09
C SER A 9 17.20 -20.85 48.93
N ARG A 10 17.38 -21.38 47.72
CA ARG A 10 16.46 -21.11 46.60
C ARG A 10 15.08 -21.62 47.02
N ASP A 11 14.19 -20.71 47.37
CA ASP A 11 12.76 -20.97 47.48
C ASP A 11 12.23 -21.37 46.10
N TYR A 12 12.28 -22.67 45.81
CA TYR A 12 11.51 -23.24 44.72
C TYR A 12 10.08 -23.41 45.22
N ARG A 13 9.26 -22.37 45.06
CA ARG A 13 7.81 -22.52 45.10
C ARG A 13 7.38 -23.03 43.72
N PRO A 14 6.97 -24.30 43.57
CA PRO A 14 6.33 -24.70 42.33
C PRO A 14 5.06 -23.85 42.18
N ASP A 15 4.88 -23.25 41.00
CA ASP A 15 3.63 -22.58 40.65
C ASP A 15 2.51 -23.62 40.65
N LEU A 16 1.67 -23.57 41.69
CA LEU A 16 0.54 -24.48 41.91
C LEU A 16 -0.74 -24.02 41.19
N THR A 17 -0.64 -23.09 40.23
CA THR A 17 -1.80 -22.65 39.45
C THR A 17 -2.36 -23.83 38.66
N PRO A 18 -3.62 -24.26 38.92
CA PRO A 18 -4.23 -25.37 38.20
C PRO A 18 -4.30 -25.08 36.69
N PRO A 19 -4.06 -26.06 35.80
CA PRO A 19 -4.00 -25.82 34.35
C PRO A 19 -5.28 -25.20 33.77
N TRP A 20 -6.43 -25.38 34.42
CA TRP A 20 -7.73 -24.82 34.04
C TRP A 20 -7.93 -23.35 34.45
N LYS A 21 -7.00 -22.75 35.21
CA LYS A 21 -6.99 -21.33 35.62
C LYS A 21 -5.98 -20.48 34.85
N ARG A 22 -5.31 -21.04 33.84
CA ARG A 22 -4.46 -20.28 32.92
C ARG A 22 -5.37 -19.51 31.97
N ASP A 23 -5.48 -18.19 32.17
CA ASP A 23 -6.08 -17.30 31.17
C ASP A 23 -5.34 -17.54 29.86
N THR A 24 -6.03 -18.18 28.90
CA THR A 24 -5.45 -18.40 27.59
C THR A 24 -5.32 -17.03 26.93
N PRO A 25 -4.09 -16.59 26.59
CA PRO A 25 -3.89 -15.31 25.93
C PRO A 25 -4.76 -15.27 24.67
N ALA A 26 -5.46 -14.15 24.44
CA ALA A 26 -6.15 -13.98 23.16
C ALA A 26 -5.10 -14.02 22.03
N PRO A 27 -5.45 -14.57 20.87
CA PRO A 27 -4.56 -14.56 19.71
C PRO A 27 -4.05 -13.14 19.43
N GLU A 28 -2.74 -13.01 19.25
CA GLU A 28 -2.13 -11.77 18.79
C GLU A 28 -2.33 -11.64 17.28
N VAL A 29 -2.89 -10.51 16.85
CA VAL A 29 -3.13 -10.20 15.45
C VAL A 29 -2.41 -8.90 15.11
N PRO A 30 -1.54 -8.87 14.09
CA PRO A 30 -0.94 -7.62 13.63
C PRO A 30 -2.01 -6.65 13.16
N ALA A 31 -1.98 -5.41 13.64
CA ALA A 31 -2.86 -4.34 13.19
C ALA A 31 -2.44 -3.81 11.80
N GLU A 32 -2.56 -4.67 10.79
CA GLU A 32 -2.29 -4.36 9.38
C GLU A 32 -3.35 -3.42 8.81
N ALA A 33 -2.96 -2.51 7.92
CA ALA A 33 -3.89 -1.57 7.30
C ALA A 33 -5.01 -2.32 6.55
N GLY A 34 -6.26 -1.87 6.75
CA GLY A 34 -7.45 -2.51 6.19
C GLY A 34 -8.04 -3.64 7.05
N LEU A 35 -7.35 -4.14 8.08
CA LEU A 35 -7.91 -5.12 9.01
C LEU A 35 -9.13 -4.52 9.72
N VAL A 36 -10.29 -5.16 9.61
CA VAL A 36 -11.52 -4.70 10.28
C VAL A 36 -11.65 -5.37 11.64
N VAL A 37 -11.73 -4.55 12.67
CA VAL A 37 -11.94 -5.00 14.05
C VAL A 37 -13.02 -4.17 14.73
N GLU A 38 -13.58 -4.71 15.79
CA GLU A 38 -14.46 -3.99 16.71
C GLU A 38 -13.73 -3.78 18.04
N GLU A 39 -13.71 -2.57 18.56
CA GLU A 39 -13.14 -2.32 19.89
C GLU A 39 -14.14 -2.69 20.99
N VAL A 40 -13.70 -3.50 21.95
CA VAL A 40 -14.58 -4.20 22.93
C VAL A 40 -15.29 -3.22 23.88
N GLY A 41 -14.65 -2.14 24.29
CA GLY A 41 -15.21 -1.20 25.26
C GLY A 41 -16.31 -0.30 24.68
N THR A 42 -16.20 0.07 23.41
CA THR A 42 -17.09 1.05 22.77
C THR A 42 -17.94 0.47 21.64
N GLY A 43 -17.68 -0.76 21.20
CA GLY A 43 -18.36 -1.40 20.06
C GLY A 43 -18.04 -0.73 18.72
N TYR A 44 -16.95 0.04 18.65
CA TYR A 44 -16.59 0.77 17.45
C TYR A 44 -15.95 -0.17 16.43
N CYS A 45 -16.65 -0.39 15.32
CA CYS A 45 -16.18 -1.22 14.22
C CYS A 45 -15.56 -0.36 13.12
N GLY A 46 -14.32 -0.69 12.74
CA GLY A 46 -13.60 0.05 11.71
C GLY A 46 -12.36 -0.69 11.19
N ALA A 47 -11.87 -0.22 10.04
CA ALA A 47 -10.65 -0.72 9.42
C ALA A 47 -9.42 0.00 10.00
N VAL A 48 -8.35 -0.73 10.26
CA VAL A 48 -7.07 -0.15 10.69
C VAL A 48 -6.53 0.77 9.60
N VAL A 49 -6.25 2.02 9.95
CA VAL A 49 -5.63 3.02 9.07
C VAL A 49 -4.14 3.13 9.34
N ARG A 50 -3.76 3.22 10.62
CA ARG A 50 -2.37 3.36 11.06
C ARG A 50 -2.17 2.95 12.52
N CYS A 51 -0.94 2.60 12.87
CA CYS A 51 -0.50 2.37 14.24
C CYS A 51 0.56 3.38 14.67
N GLU A 52 0.39 3.98 15.85
CA GLU A 52 1.26 5.06 16.34
C GLU A 52 1.84 4.71 17.71
N LYS A 53 2.96 5.35 18.08
CA LYS A 53 3.52 5.26 19.43
C LYS A 53 3.23 6.59 20.10
N THR A 54 2.40 6.58 21.14
CA THR A 54 2.12 7.77 21.95
C THR A 54 2.92 7.70 23.26
N ALA A 55 2.90 8.79 24.03
CA ALA A 55 3.50 8.81 25.36
C ALA A 55 2.85 7.79 26.32
N GLU A 56 1.58 7.44 26.08
CA GLU A 56 0.79 6.51 26.91
C GLU A 56 0.89 5.06 26.43
N GLY A 57 1.51 4.82 25.27
CA GLY A 57 1.69 3.50 24.69
C GLY A 57 1.33 3.41 23.21
N PRO A 58 1.36 2.20 22.62
CA PRO A 58 0.99 2.00 21.23
C PRO A 58 -0.52 2.12 21.02
N THR A 59 -0.92 2.80 19.94
CA THR A 59 -2.32 3.02 19.56
C THR A 59 -2.57 2.61 18.12
N VAL A 60 -3.84 2.38 17.79
CA VAL A 60 -4.35 2.10 16.45
C VAL A 60 -5.45 3.09 16.10
N THR A 61 -5.42 3.62 14.89
CA THR A 61 -6.52 4.43 14.34
C THR A 61 -7.41 3.53 13.49
N LEU A 62 -8.71 3.52 13.80
CA LEU A 62 -9.75 2.82 13.04
C LEU A 62 -10.62 3.82 12.27
N GLU A 63 -10.91 3.51 11.00
CA GLU A 63 -11.86 4.22 10.15
C GLU A 63 -13.18 3.43 10.06
N ASP A 64 -14.31 4.06 10.38
CA ASP A 64 -15.62 3.43 10.20
C ASP A 64 -16.12 3.52 8.74
N ARG A 65 -17.26 2.88 8.47
CA ARG A 65 -17.89 2.88 7.13
C ARG A 65 -18.31 4.26 6.61
N PHE A 66 -18.35 5.28 7.46
CA PHE A 66 -18.69 6.65 7.12
C PHE A 66 -17.44 7.55 7.04
N GLY A 67 -16.24 6.97 7.13
CA GLY A 67 -14.96 7.69 7.05
C GLY A 67 -14.53 8.36 8.36
N LYS A 68 -15.21 8.10 9.49
CA LYS A 68 -14.84 8.69 10.77
C LYS A 68 -13.64 7.94 11.37
N HIS A 69 -12.69 8.69 11.93
CA HIS A 69 -11.49 8.13 12.56
C HIS A 69 -11.60 8.17 14.08
N ARG A 70 -11.21 7.07 14.74
CA ARG A 70 -11.05 7.00 16.19
C ARG A 70 -9.78 6.25 16.57
N VAL A 71 -9.12 6.73 17.61
CA VAL A 71 -7.87 6.17 18.13
C VAL A 71 -8.17 5.31 19.34
N PHE A 72 -7.59 4.12 19.39
CA PHE A 72 -7.73 3.16 20.48
C PHE A 72 -6.36 2.65 20.93
N PRO A 73 -6.14 2.40 22.23
CA PRO A 73 -4.91 1.78 22.72
C PRO A 73 -4.84 0.30 22.31
N LEU A 74 -3.65 -0.20 22.01
CA LEU A 74 -3.41 -1.62 21.74
C LEU A 74 -3.34 -2.41 23.05
N THR A 75 -4.49 -2.61 23.69
CA THR A 75 -4.59 -3.36 24.95
C THR A 75 -4.82 -4.86 24.71
N PRO A 76 -4.31 -5.74 25.61
CA PRO A 76 -4.61 -7.16 25.56
C PRO A 76 -6.12 -7.42 25.53
N ARG A 77 -6.58 -8.25 24.58
CA ARG A 77 -8.00 -8.58 24.36
C ARG A 77 -8.90 -7.37 24.06
N GLY A 78 -8.34 -6.23 23.66
CA GLY A 78 -9.09 -4.99 23.45
C GLY A 78 -10.01 -4.97 22.22
N PHE A 79 -9.89 -5.97 21.33
CA PHE A 79 -10.57 -5.97 20.05
C PHE A 79 -11.26 -7.30 19.76
N LEU A 80 -12.29 -7.27 18.92
CA LEU A 80 -12.91 -8.44 18.32
C LEU A 80 -12.55 -8.49 16.83
N LEU A 81 -12.09 -9.65 16.38
CA LEU A 81 -11.98 -9.99 14.97
C LEU A 81 -13.00 -11.09 14.69
N GLU A 82 -13.95 -10.83 13.78
CA GLU A 82 -15.06 -11.74 13.48
C GLU A 82 -15.83 -12.18 14.76
N GLY A 83 -16.03 -11.24 15.69
CA GLY A 83 -16.70 -11.49 16.97
C GLY A 83 -15.87 -12.23 18.01
N ARG A 84 -14.59 -12.55 17.73
CA ARG A 84 -13.70 -13.26 18.66
C ARG A 84 -12.67 -12.31 19.28
N PRO A 85 -12.45 -12.35 20.60
CA PRO A 85 -11.43 -11.53 21.25
C PRO A 85 -10.02 -11.78 20.72
N VAL A 86 -9.34 -10.71 20.33
CA VAL A 86 -7.95 -10.69 19.87
C VAL A 86 -7.17 -9.57 20.57
N THR A 87 -5.86 -9.74 20.66
CA THR A 87 -4.94 -8.67 21.05
C THR A 87 -4.31 -8.11 19.79
N LEU A 88 -4.62 -6.86 19.46
CA LEU A 88 -3.92 -6.20 18.35
C LEU A 88 -2.50 -5.84 18.77
N VAL A 89 -1.53 -6.25 17.95
CA VAL A 89 -0.12 -5.90 18.12
C VAL A 89 0.33 -4.99 16.99
N ARG A 90 1.29 -4.12 17.27
CA ARG A 90 1.91 -3.30 16.22
C ARG A 90 2.45 -4.24 15.12
N PRO A 91 2.18 -3.97 13.83
CA PRO A 91 2.82 -4.70 12.75
C PRO A 91 4.34 -4.67 12.95
N ARG A 92 4.97 -5.84 13.04
CA ARG A 92 6.43 -5.89 12.98
C ARG A 92 6.81 -5.45 11.56
N PRO A 93 7.79 -4.54 11.39
CA PRO A 93 8.28 -4.16 10.06
C PRO A 93 8.84 -5.34 9.26
N ASP A 94 9.04 -6.51 9.90
CA ASP A 94 9.60 -7.72 9.29
C ASP A 94 8.66 -8.93 9.36
N ARG A 95 7.34 -8.74 9.29
CA ARG A 95 6.50 -9.88 8.92
C ARG A 95 6.64 -10.04 7.41
N PRO A 96 7.33 -11.09 6.89
CA PRO A 96 7.21 -11.41 5.48
C PRO A 96 5.72 -11.51 5.20
N VAL A 97 5.23 -10.66 4.29
CA VAL A 97 3.91 -10.87 3.68
C VAL A 97 3.88 -12.35 3.34
N THR A 98 2.92 -13.10 3.85
CA THR A 98 2.76 -14.51 3.50
C THR A 98 2.81 -14.61 1.98
N GLY A 99 3.87 -15.21 1.43
CA GLY A 99 4.15 -15.17 -0.01
C GLY A 99 5.26 -14.21 -0.46
N GLN A 100 6.15 -13.73 0.44
CA GLN A 100 7.33 -12.95 0.04
C GLN A 100 8.12 -13.75 -0.98
N ARG A 101 8.10 -13.25 -2.22
CA ARG A 101 8.64 -13.95 -3.38
C ARG A 101 10.15 -14.03 -3.25
N THR A 102 10.74 -15.12 -3.71
CA THR A 102 12.19 -15.29 -3.72
C THR A 102 12.68 -15.65 -5.11
N THR A 103 13.94 -15.30 -5.39
CA THR A 103 14.68 -15.85 -6.52
C THR A 103 14.90 -17.37 -6.34
N PRO A 104 15.28 -18.12 -7.40
CA PRO A 104 15.66 -19.52 -7.27
C PRO A 104 16.79 -19.77 -6.23
N GLY A 105 17.63 -18.75 -5.99
CA GLY A 105 18.67 -18.78 -4.96
C GLY A 105 18.23 -18.31 -3.57
N GLY A 106 16.92 -18.20 -3.31
CA GLY A 106 16.36 -17.88 -1.99
C GLY A 106 16.41 -16.41 -1.58
N ARG A 107 16.92 -15.51 -2.44
CA ARG A 107 16.94 -14.06 -2.12
C ARG A 107 15.53 -13.47 -2.21
N PRO A 108 15.10 -12.67 -1.22
CA PRO A 108 13.76 -12.06 -1.20
C PRO A 108 13.60 -11.04 -2.33
N LEU A 109 12.37 -10.88 -2.79
CA LEU A 109 11.95 -9.95 -3.83
C LEU A 109 10.91 -8.96 -3.30
N THR A 110 10.91 -7.74 -3.85
CA THR A 110 9.84 -6.76 -3.69
C THR A 110 8.60 -7.18 -4.48
N ALA A 111 7.48 -6.48 -4.28
CA ALA A 111 6.25 -6.72 -5.04
C ALA A 111 6.43 -6.46 -6.55
N SER A 112 7.27 -5.49 -6.93
CA SER A 112 7.68 -5.22 -8.32
C SER A 112 8.57 -6.31 -8.91
N GLY A 113 9.20 -7.13 -8.07
CA GLY A 113 10.06 -8.24 -8.48
C GLY A 113 11.55 -7.96 -8.45
N SER A 114 11.98 -6.78 -7.98
CA SER A 114 13.39 -6.47 -7.69
C SER A 114 13.89 -7.23 -6.47
N LEU A 115 15.22 -7.29 -6.28
CA LEU A 115 15.80 -7.84 -5.05
C LEU A 115 15.43 -6.94 -3.86
N ALA A 116 14.78 -7.52 -2.86
CA ALA A 116 14.55 -6.81 -1.62
C ALA A 116 15.89 -6.59 -0.90
N VAL A 117 16.05 -5.41 -0.29
CA VAL A 117 17.23 -5.05 0.51
C VAL A 117 16.77 -4.85 1.96
N PRO A 118 16.73 -5.92 2.77
CA PRO A 118 16.26 -5.84 4.15
C PRO A 118 17.08 -4.83 4.96
N GLY A 119 16.39 -3.96 5.69
CA GLY A 119 17.02 -2.94 6.55
C GLY A 119 17.57 -1.71 5.80
N ALA A 120 17.40 -1.62 4.48
CA ALA A 120 17.66 -0.39 3.75
C ALA A 120 16.69 0.70 4.24
N ARG A 121 17.24 1.87 4.60
CA ARG A 121 16.42 3.04 4.90
C ARG A 121 15.97 3.67 3.59
N ALA A 122 14.74 4.19 3.56
CA ALA A 122 14.29 5.05 2.48
C ALA A 122 15.31 6.18 2.27
N ARG A 123 15.68 6.45 1.02
CA ARG A 123 16.56 7.58 0.70
C ARG A 123 15.81 8.89 0.94
N VAL A 124 16.57 9.95 1.18
CA VAL A 124 16.02 11.31 1.09
C VAL A 124 15.43 11.48 -0.30
N ALA A 125 14.23 12.06 -0.38
CA ALA A 125 13.57 12.30 -1.64
C ALA A 125 14.51 13.07 -2.58
N ARG A 126 14.75 12.50 -3.78
CA ARG A 126 15.40 13.21 -4.89
C ARG A 126 14.50 14.35 -5.35
N ALA A 127 15.01 15.23 -6.20
CA ALA A 127 14.19 16.27 -6.82
C ALA A 127 13.20 15.69 -7.83
N GLY A 128 13.51 14.55 -8.47
CA GLY A 128 12.61 13.88 -9.41
C GLY A 128 11.29 13.41 -8.79
N ARG A 129 10.22 13.45 -9.59
CA ARG A 129 8.84 13.14 -9.17
C ARG A 129 8.11 12.32 -10.22
N ILE A 130 7.21 11.45 -9.75
CA ILE A 130 6.20 10.80 -10.59
C ILE A 130 4.83 11.35 -10.20
N TYR A 131 4.08 11.87 -11.17
CA TYR A 131 2.67 12.16 -11.02
C TYR A 131 1.83 11.05 -11.64
N VAL A 132 0.70 10.74 -11.02
CA VAL A 132 -0.29 9.81 -11.55
C VAL A 132 -1.65 10.48 -11.61
N GLU A 133 -2.52 10.05 -12.52
CA GLU A 133 -3.78 10.77 -12.76
C GLU A 133 -4.74 10.77 -11.57
N GLY A 134 -4.80 9.68 -10.80
CA GLY A 134 -5.75 9.54 -9.70
C GLY A 134 -5.19 8.89 -8.45
N ARG A 135 -6.00 8.93 -7.39
CA ARG A 135 -5.65 8.33 -6.10
C ARG A 135 -5.49 6.80 -6.18
N HIS A 136 -6.30 6.11 -6.97
CA HIS A 136 -6.21 4.65 -7.11
C HIS A 136 -4.89 4.24 -7.79
N ASP A 137 -4.42 5.03 -8.75
CA ASP A 137 -3.12 4.87 -9.38
C ASP A 137 -2.00 4.97 -8.35
N ALA A 138 -2.04 6.02 -7.53
CA ALA A 138 -1.03 6.23 -6.50
C ALA A 138 -1.03 5.07 -5.49
N GLU A 139 -2.20 4.61 -5.07
CA GLU A 139 -2.32 3.47 -4.15
C GLU A 139 -1.83 2.15 -4.77
N LEU A 140 -2.05 1.93 -6.07
CA LEU A 140 -1.55 0.75 -6.77
C LEU A 140 -0.03 0.81 -6.99
N VAL A 141 0.47 1.98 -7.41
CA VAL A 141 1.89 2.23 -7.60
C VAL A 141 2.64 2.04 -6.29
N GLU A 142 2.14 2.63 -5.21
CA GLU A 142 2.67 2.44 -3.85
C GLU A 142 2.68 0.95 -3.47
N LYS A 143 1.58 0.23 -3.70
CA LYS A 143 1.49 -1.19 -3.32
C LYS A 143 2.51 -2.08 -4.03
N VAL A 144 2.81 -1.82 -5.30
CA VAL A 144 3.66 -2.71 -6.10
C VAL A 144 5.10 -2.21 -6.21
N TRP A 145 5.35 -0.91 -6.29
CA TRP A 145 6.68 -0.32 -6.48
C TRP A 145 7.15 0.55 -5.30
N GLY A 146 6.35 0.74 -4.26
CA GLY A 146 6.69 1.65 -3.14
C GLY A 146 8.04 1.32 -2.48
N ASP A 147 8.40 0.04 -2.35
CA ASP A 147 9.70 -0.37 -1.82
C ASP A 147 10.86 0.12 -2.71
N ASP A 148 10.76 -0.10 -4.01
CA ASP A 148 11.76 0.31 -5.01
C ASP A 148 11.88 1.83 -5.10
N LEU A 149 10.74 2.54 -5.11
CA LEU A 149 10.68 3.98 -5.20
C LEU A 149 11.34 4.65 -3.98
N ARG A 150 11.12 4.11 -2.77
CA ARG A 150 11.81 4.60 -1.55
C ARG A 150 13.31 4.34 -1.57
N LEU A 151 13.74 3.21 -2.13
CA LEU A 151 15.16 2.93 -2.32
C LEU A 151 15.80 3.91 -3.29
N GLU A 152 15.05 4.38 -4.29
CA GLU A 152 15.53 5.37 -5.23
C GLU A 152 15.33 6.82 -4.78
N GLY A 153 14.52 7.05 -3.73
CA GLY A 153 14.16 8.39 -3.28
C GLY A 153 13.18 9.08 -4.23
N VAL A 154 12.39 8.32 -4.99
CA VAL A 154 11.36 8.86 -5.88
C VAL A 154 10.05 8.98 -5.11
N VAL A 155 9.40 10.13 -5.26
CA VAL A 155 8.09 10.40 -4.66
C VAL A 155 7.01 10.33 -5.74
N VAL A 156 5.87 9.73 -5.37
CA VAL A 156 4.68 9.66 -6.21
C VAL A 156 3.60 10.56 -5.63
N GLU A 157 3.03 11.40 -6.48
CA GLU A 157 1.92 12.29 -6.16
C GLU A 157 0.78 12.05 -7.17
N TYR A 158 -0.46 12.30 -6.79
CA TYR A 158 -1.59 12.18 -7.72
C TYR A 158 -2.14 13.54 -8.12
N LEU A 159 -2.68 13.61 -9.31
CA LEU A 159 -3.35 14.76 -9.89
C LEU A 159 -4.86 14.71 -9.57
N GLU A 160 -5.55 15.83 -9.72
CA GLU A 160 -7.03 15.85 -9.76
C GLU A 160 -7.53 15.81 -11.22
N GLY A 161 -6.82 15.06 -12.06
CA GLY A 161 -7.06 14.94 -13.51
C GLY A 161 -5.93 15.53 -14.37
N VAL A 162 -5.87 15.09 -15.63
CA VAL A 162 -4.80 15.48 -16.57
C VAL A 162 -4.87 16.96 -17.01
N ASP A 163 -5.99 17.65 -16.81
CA ASP A 163 -6.21 19.03 -17.28
C ASP A 163 -5.20 20.03 -16.68
N ASP A 164 -4.77 19.81 -15.45
CA ASP A 164 -3.85 20.70 -14.74
C ASP A 164 -2.38 20.43 -15.08
N LEU A 165 -2.10 19.39 -15.86
CA LEU A 165 -0.75 18.95 -16.15
C LEU A 165 0.16 20.06 -16.72
N PRO A 166 -0.27 20.92 -17.68
CA PRO A 166 0.56 22.02 -18.16
C PRO A 166 0.92 23.05 -17.10
N ALA A 167 0.05 23.28 -16.11
CA ALA A 167 0.33 24.19 -15.01
C ALA A 167 1.35 23.56 -14.05
N ILE A 168 1.17 22.30 -13.72
CA ILE A 168 2.05 21.54 -12.81
C ILE A 168 3.46 21.39 -13.38
N VAL A 169 3.59 21.08 -14.67
CA VAL A 169 4.90 21.02 -15.33
C VAL A 169 5.62 22.37 -15.24
N ARG A 170 4.90 23.48 -15.42
CA ARG A 170 5.49 24.81 -15.34
C ARG A 170 5.92 25.18 -13.92
N GLU A 171 5.11 24.82 -12.92
CA GLU A 171 5.40 25.09 -11.51
C GLU A 171 6.55 24.23 -10.99
N PHE A 172 6.59 22.95 -11.36
CA PHE A 172 7.64 22.02 -10.97
C PHE A 172 9.01 22.43 -11.52
N GLY A 173 9.04 22.99 -12.74
CA GLY A 173 10.28 23.38 -13.42
C GLY A 173 11.24 22.22 -13.70
N PRO A 174 10.85 21.22 -14.52
CA PRO A 174 11.68 20.06 -14.81
C PRO A 174 13.06 20.45 -15.34
N ALA A 175 14.08 19.74 -14.85
CA ALA A 175 15.48 19.95 -15.20
C ALA A 175 16.24 18.61 -15.16
N PRO A 176 17.49 18.54 -15.67
CA PRO A 176 18.26 17.29 -15.72
C PRO A 176 18.49 16.62 -14.35
N ASP A 177 18.50 17.40 -13.27
CA ASP A 177 18.62 16.93 -11.88
C ASP A 177 17.27 16.80 -11.15
N ALA A 178 16.19 17.25 -11.78
CA ALA A 178 14.81 17.25 -11.27
C ALA A 178 13.83 16.84 -12.38
N ARG A 179 13.89 15.58 -12.79
CA ARG A 179 13.05 15.04 -13.88
C ARG A 179 11.63 14.71 -13.43
N LEU A 180 10.68 14.92 -14.34
CA LEU A 180 9.26 14.70 -14.12
C LEU A 180 8.76 13.50 -14.93
N GLY A 181 8.18 12.53 -14.25
CA GLY A 181 7.43 11.44 -14.86
C GLY A 181 5.93 11.62 -14.64
N VAL A 182 5.10 11.28 -15.62
CA VAL A 182 3.64 11.38 -15.52
C VAL A 182 3.01 10.11 -16.09
N LEU A 183 2.19 9.43 -15.28
CA LEU A 183 1.35 8.30 -15.69
C LEU A 183 -0.09 8.78 -15.89
N VAL A 184 -0.63 8.56 -17.09
CA VAL A 184 -1.98 8.99 -17.47
C VAL A 184 -2.83 7.78 -17.87
N ASP A 185 -4.10 7.78 -17.46
CA ASP A 185 -5.06 6.75 -17.85
C ASP A 185 -5.52 7.00 -19.29
N HIS A 186 -6.04 5.96 -19.94
CA HIS A 186 -6.61 6.03 -21.29
C HIS A 186 -5.77 6.80 -22.33
N LEU A 187 -4.44 6.70 -22.25
CA LEU A 187 -3.54 7.43 -23.14
C LEU A 187 -3.48 6.74 -24.51
N VAL A 188 -4.47 7.05 -25.36
CA VAL A 188 -4.62 6.50 -26.71
C VAL A 188 -4.64 7.62 -27.76
N PRO A 189 -4.18 7.35 -29.00
CA PRO A 189 -4.16 8.37 -30.05
C PRO A 189 -5.51 9.04 -30.27
N GLY A 190 -5.53 10.38 -30.24
CA GLY A 190 -6.74 11.18 -30.46
C GLY A 190 -7.57 11.45 -29.20
N SER A 191 -7.24 10.83 -28.07
CA SER A 191 -7.88 11.11 -26.78
C SER A 191 -7.58 12.52 -26.28
N LYS A 192 -8.33 12.99 -25.28
CA LYS A 192 -8.09 14.30 -24.64
C LYS A 192 -6.72 14.29 -23.94
N GLU A 193 -6.42 13.18 -23.29
CA GLU A 193 -5.20 12.88 -22.56
C GLU A 193 -3.99 12.97 -23.50
N SER A 194 -4.06 12.35 -24.69
CA SER A 194 -2.98 12.41 -25.68
C SER A 194 -2.70 13.84 -26.18
N ARG A 195 -3.75 14.67 -26.29
CA ARG A 195 -3.63 16.08 -26.69
C ARG A 195 -3.00 16.94 -25.60
N ILE A 196 -3.24 16.63 -24.32
CA ILE A 196 -2.63 17.35 -23.20
C ILE A 196 -1.18 16.90 -22.99
N ALA A 197 -0.91 15.60 -23.05
CA ALA A 197 0.43 15.03 -22.96
C ALA A 197 1.39 15.64 -24.01
N ALA A 198 0.91 15.84 -25.24
CA ALA A 198 1.69 16.45 -26.31
C ALA A 198 2.11 17.91 -26.06
N GLN A 199 1.48 18.61 -25.12
CA GLN A 199 1.79 20.02 -24.80
C GLN A 199 2.94 20.17 -23.81
N VAL A 200 3.28 19.12 -23.07
CA VAL A 200 4.21 19.19 -21.93
C VAL A 200 5.45 18.32 -22.07
N GLY A 201 5.56 17.56 -23.16
CA GLY A 201 6.71 16.69 -23.41
C GLY A 201 8.02 17.46 -23.56
N GLY A 202 9.13 16.83 -23.16
CA GLY A 202 10.47 17.39 -23.26
C GLY A 202 11.52 16.39 -22.81
N GLU A 203 12.80 16.78 -22.82
CA GLU A 203 13.90 15.90 -22.40
C GLU A 203 13.81 15.49 -20.92
N ASP A 204 13.31 16.39 -20.06
CA ASP A 204 13.18 16.17 -18.62
C ASP A 204 11.75 15.82 -18.18
N VAL A 205 10.81 15.75 -19.12
CA VAL A 205 9.40 15.39 -18.87
C VAL A 205 8.99 14.18 -19.71
N LEU A 206 8.71 13.07 -19.03
CA LEU A 206 8.17 11.88 -19.67
C LEU A 206 6.70 11.69 -19.29
N VAL A 207 5.81 11.80 -20.28
CA VAL A 207 4.41 11.40 -20.13
C VAL A 207 4.21 10.05 -20.80
N VAL A 208 3.76 9.07 -20.01
CA VAL A 208 3.33 7.77 -20.50
C VAL A 208 1.95 7.46 -19.93
N GLY A 209 1.36 6.38 -20.40
CA GLY A 209 0.05 5.97 -19.92
C GLY A 209 -0.24 4.54 -20.33
N HIS A 210 -1.45 4.12 -20.01
CA HIS A 210 -1.98 2.82 -20.38
C HIS A 210 -3.29 2.95 -21.15
N PRO A 211 -3.65 1.95 -21.98
CA PRO A 211 -4.83 2.04 -22.83
C PRO A 211 -6.16 1.86 -22.07
N PHE A 212 -6.08 1.48 -20.80
CA PHE A 212 -7.23 1.17 -19.97
C PHE A 212 -8.09 2.40 -19.70
N VAL A 213 -9.41 2.18 -19.53
CA VAL A 213 -10.34 3.27 -19.19
C VAL A 213 -10.09 3.78 -17.77
N ASP A 214 -9.65 2.88 -16.88
CA ASP A 214 -9.32 3.16 -15.49
C ASP A 214 -8.27 2.15 -15.00
N VAL A 215 -7.41 2.56 -14.07
CA VAL A 215 -6.36 1.71 -13.48
C VAL A 215 -6.86 0.37 -12.92
N TRP A 216 -8.14 0.25 -12.54
CA TRP A 216 -8.71 -1.03 -12.13
C TRP A 216 -8.49 -2.12 -13.19
N GLU A 217 -8.68 -1.78 -14.46
CA GLU A 217 -8.54 -2.72 -15.58
C GLU A 217 -7.09 -3.19 -15.80
N ALA A 218 -6.11 -2.46 -15.23
CA ALA A 218 -4.71 -2.89 -15.20
C ALA A 218 -4.47 -4.11 -14.29
N VAL A 219 -5.39 -4.43 -13.38
CA VAL A 219 -5.35 -5.68 -12.59
C VAL A 219 -5.88 -6.83 -13.43
N LYS A 220 -5.17 -7.96 -13.46
CA LYS A 220 -5.57 -9.14 -14.22
C LYS A 220 -6.86 -9.74 -13.66
N PRO A 221 -7.85 -10.07 -14.50
CA PRO A 221 -9.08 -10.76 -14.10
C PRO A 221 -8.83 -12.00 -13.22
N ALA A 222 -7.78 -12.77 -13.53
CA ALA A 222 -7.40 -13.97 -12.79
C ALA A 222 -7.07 -13.69 -11.31
N ALA A 223 -6.45 -12.54 -10.99
CA ALA A 223 -6.17 -12.16 -9.60
C ALA A 223 -7.48 -11.93 -8.80
N LEU A 224 -8.52 -11.45 -9.49
CA LEU A 224 -9.83 -11.17 -8.91
C LEU A 224 -10.78 -12.36 -8.93
N GLY A 225 -10.39 -13.48 -9.55
CA GLY A 225 -11.26 -14.64 -9.76
C GLY A 225 -12.43 -14.35 -10.70
N ILE A 226 -12.30 -13.36 -11.59
CA ILE A 226 -13.33 -13.03 -12.60
C ILE A 226 -12.86 -13.48 -13.99
N PRO A 227 -13.77 -13.86 -14.90
CA PRO A 227 -13.39 -14.32 -16.24
C PRO A 227 -12.78 -13.21 -17.10
N ALA A 228 -13.33 -12.00 -17.00
CA ALA A 228 -12.85 -10.79 -17.68
C ALA A 228 -13.43 -9.55 -16.99
N TRP A 229 -12.83 -8.39 -17.23
CA TRP A 229 -13.46 -7.11 -16.91
C TRP A 229 -14.72 -6.93 -17.77
N PRO A 230 -15.85 -6.48 -17.19
CA PRO A 230 -17.07 -6.27 -17.94
C PRO A 230 -16.93 -5.06 -18.87
N THR A 231 -17.55 -5.11 -20.04
CA THR A 231 -17.66 -3.96 -20.93
C THR A 231 -18.74 -3.01 -20.41
N VAL A 232 -18.35 -1.79 -20.07
CA VAL A 232 -19.28 -0.71 -19.69
C VAL A 232 -19.64 0.11 -20.93
N PRO A 233 -20.93 0.33 -21.24
CA PRO A 233 -21.35 1.17 -22.36
C PRO A 233 -20.82 2.59 -22.24
N ARG A 234 -20.48 3.21 -23.38
CA ARG A 234 -20.05 4.62 -23.42
C ARG A 234 -21.13 5.54 -22.83
N GLY A 235 -20.68 6.61 -22.17
CA GLY A 235 -21.55 7.58 -21.51
C GLY A 235 -22.01 7.20 -20.11
N GLN A 236 -21.59 6.03 -19.60
CA GLN A 236 -21.79 5.63 -18.20
C GLN A 236 -20.49 5.79 -17.42
N ASP A 237 -20.60 6.09 -16.12
CA ASP A 237 -19.45 6.00 -15.21
C ASP A 237 -18.91 4.57 -15.21
N TRP A 238 -17.64 4.43 -15.57
CA TRP A 238 -17.03 3.12 -15.78
C TRP A 238 -16.97 2.32 -14.47
N LYS A 239 -16.57 2.94 -13.36
CA LYS A 239 -16.45 2.25 -12.05
C LYS A 239 -17.80 1.73 -11.57
N THR A 240 -18.85 2.54 -11.63
CA THR A 240 -20.21 2.15 -11.26
C THR A 240 -20.74 1.05 -12.18
N GLY A 241 -20.49 1.15 -13.49
CA GLY A 241 -20.85 0.13 -14.47
C GLY A 241 -20.21 -1.22 -14.19
N VAL A 242 -18.91 -1.23 -13.88
CA VAL A 242 -18.15 -2.42 -13.49
C VAL A 242 -18.74 -3.04 -12.21
N CYS A 243 -18.95 -2.24 -11.17
CA CYS A 243 -19.46 -2.76 -9.91
C CYS A 243 -20.87 -3.36 -10.06
N ARG A 244 -21.72 -2.74 -10.88
CA ARG A 244 -23.05 -3.27 -11.22
C ARG A 244 -22.95 -4.60 -11.97
N ALA A 245 -22.10 -4.68 -12.99
CA ALA A 245 -21.95 -5.89 -13.81
C ALA A 245 -21.37 -7.07 -13.02
N LEU A 246 -20.49 -6.81 -12.05
CA LEU A 246 -19.87 -7.83 -11.19
C LEU A 246 -20.63 -8.08 -9.89
N GLY A 247 -21.71 -7.34 -9.61
CA GLY A 247 -22.52 -7.49 -8.40
C GLY A 247 -21.81 -7.05 -7.11
N TRP A 248 -20.87 -6.11 -7.19
CA TRP A 248 -20.08 -5.63 -6.04
C TRP A 248 -20.75 -4.49 -5.24
N GLY A 249 -21.97 -4.08 -5.63
CA GLY A 249 -22.69 -2.94 -5.04
C GLY A 249 -22.23 -1.60 -5.62
N GLU A 250 -22.77 -0.47 -5.14
CA GLU A 250 -22.47 0.86 -5.71
C GLU A 250 -21.31 1.59 -5.03
N ASN A 251 -20.74 1.01 -3.96
CA ASN A 251 -19.61 1.62 -3.25
C ASN A 251 -18.29 1.35 -3.98
N THR A 252 -17.89 2.29 -4.84
CA THR A 252 -16.65 2.20 -5.63
C THR A 252 -15.39 2.14 -4.77
N GLY A 253 -15.38 2.73 -3.57
CA GLY A 253 -14.26 2.61 -2.63
C GLY A 253 -14.12 1.21 -2.04
N ALA A 254 -15.23 0.54 -1.72
CA ALA A 254 -15.22 -0.85 -1.29
C ALA A 254 -14.80 -1.81 -2.41
N ALA A 255 -15.27 -1.55 -3.62
CA ALA A 255 -14.83 -2.27 -4.81
C ALA A 255 -13.33 -2.03 -5.08
N TRP A 256 -12.81 -0.82 -4.93
CA TRP A 256 -11.38 -0.56 -5.07
C TRP A 256 -10.56 -1.32 -4.03
N ARG A 257 -10.96 -1.34 -2.76
CA ARG A 257 -10.28 -2.15 -1.73
C ARG A 257 -10.25 -3.63 -2.09
N ARG A 258 -11.32 -4.15 -2.68
CA ARG A 258 -11.36 -5.52 -3.20
C ARG A 258 -10.36 -5.71 -4.35
N VAL A 259 -10.30 -4.77 -5.29
CA VAL A 259 -9.38 -4.81 -6.43
C VAL A 259 -7.92 -4.74 -5.97
N LEU A 260 -7.58 -3.72 -5.19
CA LEU A 260 -6.25 -3.54 -4.63
C LEU A 260 -5.84 -4.73 -3.76
N GLY A 261 -6.76 -5.27 -2.95
CA GLY A 261 -6.53 -6.43 -2.08
C GLY A 261 -6.14 -7.70 -2.83
N ALA A 262 -6.60 -7.88 -4.07
CA ALA A 262 -6.25 -9.02 -4.91
C ALA A 262 -4.84 -8.95 -5.51
N VAL A 263 -4.22 -7.76 -5.54
CA VAL A 263 -2.86 -7.57 -6.05
C VAL A 263 -1.85 -7.97 -4.98
N SER A 264 -1.00 -8.93 -5.29
CA SER A 264 0.09 -9.39 -4.43
C SER A 264 1.48 -9.00 -4.98
N SER A 265 1.61 -8.91 -6.31
CA SER A 265 2.86 -8.55 -6.98
C SER A 265 2.60 -8.05 -8.41
N TYR A 266 3.66 -7.59 -9.10
CA TYR A 266 3.62 -7.21 -10.51
C TYR A 266 2.97 -8.27 -11.42
N ARG A 267 3.01 -9.55 -11.03
CA ARG A 267 2.43 -10.65 -11.81
C ARG A 267 0.91 -10.56 -11.93
N ASP A 268 0.26 -9.87 -11.02
CA ASP A 268 -1.18 -9.66 -11.01
C ASP A 268 -1.58 -8.47 -11.91
N LEU A 269 -0.61 -7.77 -12.49
CA LEU A 269 -0.85 -6.60 -13.34
C LEU A 269 -0.62 -6.90 -14.81
N ARG A 270 -1.29 -6.12 -15.65
CA ARG A 270 -1.21 -6.14 -17.11
C ARG A 270 0.09 -5.48 -17.59
N PRO A 271 0.80 -6.05 -18.60
CA PRO A 271 2.10 -5.55 -19.06
C PRO A 271 2.11 -4.08 -19.49
N GLU A 272 0.98 -3.58 -19.98
CA GLU A 272 0.83 -2.20 -20.46
C GLU A 272 1.06 -1.18 -19.33
N LEU A 273 0.56 -1.44 -18.12
CA LEU A 273 0.85 -0.62 -16.94
C LEU A 273 2.29 -0.85 -16.45
N LEU A 274 2.74 -2.11 -16.39
CA LEU A 274 4.09 -2.44 -15.92
C LEU A 274 5.16 -1.68 -16.71
N GLY A 275 5.13 -1.79 -18.04
CA GLY A 275 6.09 -1.12 -18.90
C GLY A 275 5.96 0.40 -18.89
N ALA A 276 4.79 0.96 -18.57
CA ALA A 276 4.64 2.40 -18.39
C ALA A 276 5.35 2.87 -17.12
N VAL A 277 5.09 2.21 -15.99
CA VAL A 277 5.71 2.56 -14.70
C VAL A 277 7.22 2.35 -14.73
N GLU A 278 7.71 1.26 -15.33
CA GLU A 278 9.16 1.02 -15.49
C GLU A 278 9.86 2.15 -16.26
N ARG A 279 9.28 2.59 -17.39
CA ARG A 279 9.82 3.73 -18.16
C ARG A 279 9.85 5.01 -17.35
N LEU A 280 8.86 5.26 -16.49
CA LEU A 280 8.84 6.44 -15.61
C LEU A 280 9.94 6.36 -14.57
N ILE A 281 10.11 5.20 -13.92
CA ILE A 281 11.16 4.99 -12.93
C ILE A 281 12.52 5.21 -13.57
N ASP A 282 12.78 4.61 -14.73
CA ASP A 282 14.03 4.80 -15.46
C ASP A 282 14.26 6.29 -15.75
N HIS A 283 13.26 6.99 -16.28
CA HIS A 283 13.37 8.41 -16.62
C HIS A 283 13.75 9.29 -15.43
N VAL A 284 13.10 9.11 -14.28
CA VAL A 284 13.28 9.98 -13.10
C VAL A 284 14.48 9.57 -12.24
N THR A 285 15.04 8.37 -12.45
CA THR A 285 16.18 7.87 -11.69
C THR A 285 17.51 8.01 -12.44
N VAL A 286 17.46 8.12 -13.78
CA VAL A 286 18.61 8.53 -14.61
C VAL A 286 18.93 10.00 -14.34
N GLY A 287 19.80 10.23 -13.35
CA GLY A 287 20.50 11.51 -13.18
C GLY A 287 21.78 11.54 -14.02
N PRO A 288 22.38 12.72 -14.25
CA PRO A 288 23.71 12.81 -14.86
C PRO A 288 24.67 11.94 -14.05
N GLY A 289 25.29 10.97 -14.72
CA GLY A 289 26.21 10.03 -14.08
C GLY A 289 27.24 10.76 -13.23
N ALA A 290 27.57 10.18 -12.09
CA ALA A 290 28.74 10.58 -11.32
C ALA A 290 29.98 10.62 -12.23
N PRO A 291 30.90 11.59 -12.02
CA PRO A 291 32.11 11.75 -12.84
C PRO A 291 33.01 10.51 -12.84
#